data_AF-A0AAD9VC49-F1
#
_entry.id   AF-A0AAD9VC49-F1
#
_cell.length_a   1.000
_cell.length_b   1.000
_cell.length_c   1.000
_cell.angle_alpha   90.00
_cell.angle_beta   90.00
_cell.angle_gamma   90.00
#
_symmetry.space_group_name_H-M   'P 1'
#
loop_
_entity.id
_entity.type
_entity.pdbx_description
1 polymer ?
#
loop_
_entity_poly.entity_id
_entity_poly.type
_entity_poly.pdbx_seq_one_letter_code
_entity_poly.pdbx_strand_id
1 'polypeptide(L)'
;MIQEAAGVIAKHTCIRFVERADQVDYIEFYEDSRSHCESYIGRKGGKQLLSLGRGCKNRGKVTHELMHALGFFHEHTRPDRDKFVKILWENIKTEHVKEFEIRTISESTSLGQPYDLQSIMHYSNKAFSSNGGDTIQSKADPTMKLGNENSLSAVDVLQINLLYRCPEALKQVENYEVTVYTGNTFMAGTDARIYVELFGESRNSGEVELAGKKSAFARGR
;
A
#
# COMPACT_ATOMS: atom_id res chain seq x y z
N MET A 1 -19.61 -4.61 -3.77
CA MET A 1 -18.47 -3.68 -3.92
C MET A 1 -18.03 -3.04 -2.59
N ILE A 2 -18.78 -2.14 -1.94
CA ILE A 2 -18.36 -1.56 -0.64
C ILE A 2 -18.19 -2.64 0.43
N GLN A 3 -19.20 -3.51 0.59
CA GLN A 3 -19.14 -4.66 1.51
C GLN A 3 -18.00 -5.63 1.18
N GLU A 4 -17.64 -5.77 -0.11
CA GLU A 4 -16.49 -6.62 -0.51
C GLU A 4 -15.16 -5.97 -0.11
N ALA A 5 -15.00 -4.67 -0.34
CA ALA A 5 -13.81 -3.92 0.05
C ALA A 5 -13.63 -3.90 1.59
N ALA A 6 -14.73 -3.72 2.32
CA ALA A 6 -14.77 -3.88 3.77
C ALA A 6 -14.41 -5.32 4.19
N GLY A 7 -14.89 -6.32 3.45
CA GLY A 7 -14.56 -7.73 3.65
C GLY A 7 -13.07 -8.04 3.48
N VAL A 8 -12.38 -7.38 2.54
CA VAL A 8 -10.91 -7.51 2.36
C VAL A 8 -10.17 -7.12 3.65
N ILE A 9 -10.54 -5.98 4.26
CA ILE A 9 -9.93 -5.52 5.52
C ILE A 9 -10.33 -6.47 6.66
N ALA A 10 -11.62 -6.79 6.78
CA ALA A 10 -12.14 -7.62 7.88
C ALA A 10 -11.60 -9.05 7.89
N LYS A 11 -11.23 -9.59 6.72
CA LYS A 11 -10.66 -10.94 6.59
C LYS A 11 -9.30 -11.09 7.27
N HIS A 12 -8.49 -10.02 7.30
CA HIS A 12 -7.10 -10.07 7.75
C HIS A 12 -6.84 -9.26 9.02
N THR A 13 -7.87 -8.61 9.56
CA THR A 13 -7.77 -7.72 10.70
C THR A 13 -8.95 -7.89 11.65
N CYS A 14 -8.89 -7.24 12.81
CA CYS A 14 -10.01 -7.15 13.73
C CYS A 14 -11.06 -6.07 13.37
N ILE A 15 -10.82 -5.28 12.32
CA ILE A 15 -11.74 -4.19 11.91
C ILE A 15 -13.01 -4.77 11.32
N ARG A 16 -14.16 -4.22 11.72
CA ARG A 16 -15.48 -4.59 11.21
C ARG A 16 -16.21 -3.33 10.79
N PHE A 17 -16.63 -3.30 9.53
CA PHE A 17 -17.57 -2.30 9.01
C PHE A 17 -18.97 -2.85 9.20
N VAL A 18 -19.83 -2.06 9.84
CA VAL A 18 -21.22 -2.42 10.11
C VAL A 18 -22.13 -1.35 9.53
N GLU A 19 -23.33 -1.75 9.12
CA GLU A 19 -24.35 -0.78 8.74
C GLU A 19 -24.72 0.05 9.96
N ARG A 20 -24.81 1.37 9.76
CA ARG A 20 -25.12 2.31 10.83
C ARG A 20 -26.55 2.09 11.31
N ALA A 21 -26.74 2.04 12.62
CA ALA A 21 -28.04 2.12 13.28
C ALA A 21 -28.21 3.51 13.93
N ASP A 22 -27.55 3.73 15.07
CA ASP A 22 -27.66 4.93 15.91
C ASP A 22 -26.29 5.55 16.24
N GLN A 23 -25.20 5.03 15.66
CA GLN A 23 -23.86 5.53 15.92
C GLN A 23 -23.76 7.02 15.54
N VAL A 24 -23.18 7.80 16.44
CA VAL A 24 -22.95 9.25 16.27
C VAL A 24 -21.93 9.50 15.18
N ASP A 25 -20.83 8.74 15.19
CA ASP A 25 -19.73 8.84 14.24
C ASP A 25 -19.89 7.76 13.15
N TYR A 26 -19.91 8.15 11.89
CA TYR A 26 -20.09 7.21 10.78
C TYR A 26 -19.57 7.74 9.46
N ILE A 27 -19.26 6.81 8.56
CA ILE A 27 -18.92 7.10 7.17
C ILE A 27 -20.20 7.08 6.33
N GLU A 28 -20.46 8.14 5.58
CA GLU A 28 -21.50 8.19 4.57
C GLU A 28 -20.84 8.18 3.19
N PHE A 29 -21.08 7.09 2.46
CA PHE A 29 -20.64 6.96 1.08
C PHE A 29 -21.55 7.79 0.18
N TYR A 30 -20.96 8.57 -0.71
CA TYR A 30 -21.72 9.28 -1.73
C TYR A 30 -21.03 9.16 -3.08
N GLU A 31 -21.81 9.42 -4.13
CA GLU A 31 -21.32 9.39 -5.50
C GLU A 31 -21.53 10.76 -6.13
N ASP A 32 -20.55 11.20 -6.92
CA ASP A 32 -20.69 12.38 -7.76
C ASP A 32 -20.19 12.11 -9.18
N SER A 33 -20.40 13.08 -10.06
CA SER A 33 -19.97 13.00 -11.46
C SER A 33 -18.48 13.25 -11.66
N ARG A 34 -17.74 13.59 -10.59
CA ARG A 34 -16.30 13.86 -10.67
C ARG A 34 -15.56 12.53 -10.75
N SER A 35 -14.38 12.57 -11.37
CA SER A 35 -13.53 11.38 -11.54
C SER A 35 -12.47 11.30 -10.44
N HIS A 36 -12.86 11.59 -9.18
CA HIS A 36 -11.97 11.49 -8.02
C HIS A 36 -12.62 10.67 -6.90
N CYS A 37 -11.78 10.00 -6.13
CA CYS A 37 -12.13 9.25 -4.93
C CYS A 37 -11.48 10.00 -3.75
N GLU A 38 -12.17 10.15 -2.63
CA GLU A 38 -11.61 10.83 -1.47
C GLU A 38 -12.27 10.38 -0.17
N SER A 39 -11.49 10.43 0.91
CA SER A 39 -11.92 10.11 2.26
C SER A 39 -11.14 10.96 3.26
N TYR A 40 -11.76 11.25 4.39
CA TYR A 40 -11.05 11.84 5.51
C TYR A 40 -10.06 10.85 6.13
N ILE A 41 -8.98 11.38 6.69
CA ILE A 41 -7.98 10.57 7.41
C ILE A 41 -8.42 10.40 8.87
N GLY A 42 -8.74 9.16 9.22
CA GLY A 42 -9.19 8.77 10.56
C GLY A 42 -10.62 9.22 10.90
N ARG A 43 -10.99 9.01 12.17
CA ARG A 43 -12.32 9.40 12.68
C ARG A 43 -12.38 10.90 12.96
N LYS A 44 -13.17 11.63 12.18
CA LYS A 44 -13.37 13.09 12.36
C LYS A 44 -14.40 13.43 13.44
N GLY A 45 -15.28 12.49 13.76
CA GLY A 45 -16.46 12.72 14.61
C GLY A 45 -17.67 13.14 13.78
N GLY A 46 -18.86 12.70 14.19
CA GLY A 46 -20.11 12.90 13.44
C GLY A 46 -20.12 12.19 12.09
N LYS A 47 -20.90 12.73 11.15
CA LYS A 47 -20.96 12.27 9.76
C LYS A 47 -19.69 12.69 9.02
N GLN A 48 -18.92 11.72 8.51
CA GLN A 48 -17.82 11.98 7.58
C GLN A 48 -18.11 11.37 6.21
N LEU A 49 -17.85 12.13 5.15
CA LEU A 49 -18.14 11.71 3.79
C LEU A 49 -16.97 10.89 3.19
N LEU A 50 -17.30 9.91 2.36
CA LEU A 50 -16.36 9.17 1.52
C LEU A 50 -16.90 9.16 0.08
N SER A 51 -16.15 9.76 -0.84
CA SER A 51 -16.54 9.92 -2.24
C SER A 51 -16.15 8.70 -3.07
N LEU A 52 -17.13 8.15 -3.77
CA LEU A 52 -16.96 7.10 -4.78
C LEU A 52 -17.40 7.59 -6.14
N GLY A 53 -16.74 8.65 -6.64
CA GLY A 53 -17.01 9.24 -7.94
C GLY A 53 -16.83 8.30 -9.14
N ARG A 54 -16.97 8.84 -10.34
CA ARG A 54 -16.86 8.08 -11.59
C ARG A 54 -15.49 7.40 -11.69
N GLY A 55 -15.48 6.06 -11.78
CA GLY A 55 -14.26 5.26 -11.88
C GLY A 55 -13.63 4.85 -10.54
N CYS A 56 -14.28 5.19 -9.42
CA CYS A 56 -13.88 4.79 -8.07
C CYS A 56 -14.52 3.48 -7.60
N LYS A 57 -15.58 3.02 -8.30
CA LYS A 57 -16.31 1.79 -7.98
C LYS A 57 -15.54 0.52 -8.36
N ASN A 58 -14.31 0.40 -7.86
CA ASN A 58 -13.53 -0.82 -7.93
C ASN A 58 -13.14 -1.22 -6.50
N ARG A 59 -12.96 -2.52 -6.26
CA ARG A 59 -12.75 -3.04 -4.89
C ARG A 59 -11.53 -2.42 -4.22
N GLY A 60 -10.40 -2.29 -4.91
CA GLY A 60 -9.16 -1.81 -4.30
C GLY A 60 -9.15 -0.30 -4.02
N LYS A 61 -9.71 0.53 -4.89
CA LYS A 61 -9.91 1.97 -4.63
C LYS A 61 -10.82 2.18 -3.43
N VAL A 62 -11.90 1.41 -3.30
CA VAL A 62 -12.73 1.50 -2.09
C VAL A 62 -11.97 1.01 -0.86
N THR A 63 -11.16 -0.04 -0.97
CA THR A 63 -10.25 -0.46 0.12
C THR A 63 -9.25 0.66 0.50
N HIS A 64 -8.71 1.38 -0.47
CA HIS A 64 -7.82 2.54 -0.26
C HIS A 64 -8.54 3.67 0.49
N GLU A 65 -9.74 4.07 0.06
CA GLU A 65 -10.52 5.11 0.75
C GLU A 65 -10.94 4.69 2.17
N LEU A 66 -11.19 3.40 2.38
CA LEU A 66 -11.44 2.86 3.70
C LEU A 66 -10.18 2.89 4.58
N MET A 67 -8.99 2.64 4.02
CA MET A 67 -7.72 2.79 4.75
C MET A 67 -7.47 4.24 5.18
N HIS A 68 -7.78 5.23 4.33
CA HIS A 68 -7.79 6.63 4.75
C HIS A 68 -8.71 6.84 5.95
N ALA A 69 -9.95 6.35 5.91
CA ALA A 69 -10.88 6.47 7.04
C ALA A 69 -10.38 5.76 8.33
N LEU A 70 -9.51 4.75 8.19
CA LEU A 70 -8.82 4.08 9.29
C LEU A 70 -7.57 4.83 9.81
N GLY A 71 -7.22 5.97 9.21
CA GLY A 71 -6.14 6.84 9.68
C GLY A 71 -4.82 6.69 8.92
N PHE A 72 -4.82 6.03 7.76
CA PHE A 72 -3.61 5.84 6.97
C PHE A 72 -3.40 6.98 5.97
N PHE A 73 -2.20 7.57 5.99
CA PHE A 73 -1.74 8.48 4.95
C PHE A 73 -1.20 7.69 3.76
N HIS A 74 -0.94 8.38 2.65
CA HIS A 74 -0.25 7.77 1.52
C HIS A 74 1.20 7.37 1.88
N GLU A 75 1.63 6.20 1.41
CA GLU A 75 2.94 5.63 1.73
C GLU A 75 4.09 6.52 1.23
N HIS A 76 3.93 7.19 0.08
CA HIS A 76 4.91 8.14 -0.47
C HIS A 76 5.05 9.43 0.32
N THR A 77 4.21 9.66 1.33
CA THR A 77 4.30 10.84 2.21
C THR A 77 5.02 10.55 3.52
N ARG A 78 5.54 9.32 3.72
CA ARG A 78 6.28 8.96 4.94
C ARG A 78 7.53 9.84 5.16
N PRO A 79 7.91 10.09 6.43
CA PRO A 79 9.14 10.80 6.78
C PRO A 79 10.43 10.22 6.18
N ASP A 80 10.46 8.91 5.93
CA ASP A 80 11.62 8.18 5.40
C ASP A 80 11.54 7.90 3.89
N ARG A 81 10.51 8.40 3.18
CA ARG A 81 10.23 8.04 1.78
C ARG A 81 11.39 8.32 0.82
N ASP A 82 12.15 9.39 1.05
CA ASP A 82 13.30 9.75 0.22
C ASP A 82 14.47 8.75 0.33
N LYS A 83 14.42 7.73 1.19
CA LYS A 83 15.36 6.60 1.15
C LYS A 83 15.00 5.57 0.09
N PHE A 84 13.73 5.49 -0.30
CA PHE A 84 13.18 4.41 -1.13
C PHE A 84 12.70 4.90 -2.50
N VAL A 85 12.18 6.12 -2.58
CA VAL A 85 11.68 6.71 -3.83
C VAL A 85 12.35 8.05 -4.13
N LYS A 86 12.30 8.44 -5.41
CA LYS A 86 12.63 9.78 -5.89
C LYS A 86 11.34 10.44 -6.40
N ILE A 87 11.07 11.66 -5.95
CA ILE A 87 10.02 12.51 -6.51
C ILE A 87 10.62 13.33 -7.66
N LEU A 88 9.98 13.26 -8.84
CA LEU A 88 10.33 14.02 -10.04
C LEU A 88 9.44 15.28 -10.10
N TRP A 89 9.80 16.26 -9.28
CA TRP A 89 9.02 17.48 -9.05
C TRP A 89 8.68 18.25 -10.33
N GLU A 90 9.57 18.24 -11.32
CA GLU A 90 9.39 18.87 -12.63
C GLU A 90 8.23 18.28 -13.44
N ASN A 91 7.85 17.03 -13.16
CA ASN A 91 6.76 16.33 -13.85
C ASN A 91 5.42 16.47 -13.12
N ILE A 92 5.38 17.12 -11.96
CA ILE A 92 4.16 17.26 -11.15
C ILE A 92 3.40 18.53 -11.57
N LYS A 93 2.08 18.43 -11.69
CA LYS A 93 1.21 19.59 -11.87
C LYS A 93 1.34 20.56 -10.69
N THR A 94 1.56 21.85 -10.98
CA THR A 94 1.86 22.87 -9.98
C THR A 94 0.84 22.93 -8.83
N GLU A 95 -0.44 22.74 -9.13
CA GLU A 95 -1.54 22.74 -8.16
C GLU A 95 -1.54 21.53 -7.21
N HIS A 96 -0.80 20.47 -7.53
CA HIS A 96 -0.73 19.22 -6.77
C HIS A 96 0.61 18.99 -6.06
N VAL A 97 1.54 19.95 -6.08
CA VAL A 97 2.86 19.81 -5.43
C VAL A 97 2.73 19.45 -3.94
N LYS A 98 1.73 20.01 -3.24
CA LYS A 98 1.48 19.76 -1.82
C LYS A 98 1.10 18.30 -1.51
N GLU A 99 0.55 17.56 -2.48
CA GLU A 99 0.20 16.14 -2.32
C GLU A 99 1.43 15.22 -2.20
N PHE A 100 2.61 15.76 -2.50
CA PHE A 100 3.91 15.07 -2.40
C PHE A 100 4.73 15.56 -1.21
N GLU A 101 4.22 16.46 -0.38
CA GLU A 101 4.93 16.87 0.84
C GLU A 101 5.02 15.70 1.83
N ILE A 102 6.14 15.64 2.54
CA ILE A 102 6.37 14.64 3.59
C ILE A 102 5.51 15.01 4.81
N ARG A 103 4.83 14.03 5.40
CA ARG A 103 4.15 14.17 6.70
C ARG A 103 5.16 14.27 7.82
N THR A 104 4.82 15.02 8.85
CA THR A 104 5.70 15.14 10.01
C THR A 104 5.70 13.84 10.84
N ILE A 105 6.75 13.62 11.63
CA ILE A 105 6.84 12.51 12.60
C ILE A 105 5.78 12.60 13.72
N SER A 106 5.20 13.79 13.92
CA SER A 106 4.09 13.99 14.86
C SER A 106 2.73 13.61 14.25
N GLU A 107 2.60 13.68 12.92
CA GLU A 107 1.36 13.32 12.22
C GLU A 107 1.33 11.85 11.79
N SER A 108 2.49 11.24 11.57
CA SER A 108 2.60 9.91 10.96
C SER A 108 3.61 9.01 11.68
N THR A 109 3.31 7.71 11.71
CA THR A 109 4.20 6.67 12.25
C THR A 109 4.22 5.49 11.30
N SER A 110 5.39 4.88 11.10
CA SER A 110 5.51 3.64 10.34
C SER A 110 5.13 2.41 11.16
N LEU A 111 4.91 2.56 12.47
CA LEU A 111 4.71 1.45 13.41
C LEU A 111 5.87 0.44 13.38
N GLY A 112 7.08 0.92 13.10
CA GLY A 112 8.28 0.10 12.96
C GLY A 112 8.32 -0.74 11.68
N GLN A 113 7.38 -0.55 10.76
CA GLN A 113 7.29 -1.32 9.52
C GLN A 113 8.17 -0.76 8.40
N PRO A 114 8.70 -1.64 7.51
CA PRO A 114 9.46 -1.20 6.34
C PRO A 114 8.61 -0.31 5.43
N TYR A 115 9.28 0.41 4.53
CA TYR A 115 8.60 1.16 3.48
C TYR A 115 8.07 0.20 2.42
N ASP A 116 6.79 0.32 2.07
CA ASP A 116 6.12 -0.63 1.19
C ASP A 116 5.79 -0.05 -0.19
N LEU A 117 6.63 -0.35 -1.18
CA LEU A 117 6.44 0.08 -2.57
C LEU A 117 5.19 -0.50 -3.23
N GLN A 118 4.60 -1.57 -2.66
CA GLN A 118 3.39 -2.23 -3.17
C GLN A 118 2.18 -2.00 -2.27
N SER A 119 2.26 -1.09 -1.30
CA SER A 119 1.13 -0.68 -0.48
C SER A 119 0.00 -0.17 -1.37
N ILE A 120 -1.24 -0.51 -1.02
CA ILE A 120 -2.42 0.07 -1.68
C ILE A 120 -2.48 1.58 -1.45
N MET A 121 -1.80 2.10 -0.42
CA MET A 121 -1.69 3.52 -0.10
C MET A 121 -0.54 4.22 -0.85
N HIS A 122 0.21 3.52 -1.69
CA HIS A 122 1.27 4.14 -2.48
C HIS A 122 0.72 4.71 -3.79
N TYR A 123 1.06 5.96 -4.13
CA TYR A 123 0.72 6.52 -5.43
C TYR A 123 1.39 5.78 -6.60
N SER A 124 0.71 5.80 -7.75
CA SER A 124 1.28 5.28 -8.99
C SER A 124 2.42 6.15 -9.51
N ASN A 125 3.25 5.59 -10.40
CA ASN A 125 4.38 6.32 -10.99
C ASN A 125 3.95 7.64 -11.63
N LYS A 126 2.73 7.75 -12.16
CA LYS A 126 2.25 8.91 -12.95
C LYS A 126 1.25 9.79 -12.20
N ALA A 127 1.11 9.61 -10.88
CA ALA A 127 0.17 10.40 -10.08
C ALA A 127 0.42 11.90 -10.30
N PHE A 128 -0.63 12.64 -10.65
CA PHE A 128 -0.60 14.09 -10.91
C PHE A 128 0.45 14.56 -11.92
N SER A 129 0.80 13.72 -12.90
CA SER A 129 1.74 14.08 -13.96
C SER A 129 1.22 15.22 -14.84
N SER A 130 2.07 16.19 -15.13
CA SER A 130 1.80 17.33 -16.03
C SER A 130 2.10 17.02 -17.49
N ASN A 131 2.96 16.03 -17.75
CA ASN A 131 3.49 15.70 -19.08
C ASN A 131 3.34 14.22 -19.46
N GLY A 132 2.66 13.42 -18.64
CA GLY A 132 2.47 11.99 -18.85
C GLY A 132 3.68 11.11 -18.47
N GLY A 133 4.78 11.73 -18.02
CA GLY A 133 5.94 11.07 -17.44
C GLY A 133 5.73 10.70 -15.97
N ASP A 134 6.70 9.99 -15.40
CA ASP A 134 6.65 9.60 -13.99
C ASP A 134 6.85 10.80 -13.07
N THR A 135 6.12 10.85 -11.96
CA THR A 135 6.30 11.76 -10.82
C THR A 135 6.96 11.06 -9.64
N ILE A 136 6.87 9.73 -9.55
CA ILE A 136 7.51 8.91 -8.52
C ILE A 136 8.23 7.72 -9.14
N GLN A 137 9.48 7.48 -8.72
CA GLN A 137 10.26 6.30 -9.12
C GLN A 137 10.90 5.65 -7.90
N SER A 138 10.95 4.31 -7.89
CA SER A 138 11.76 3.57 -6.91
C SER A 138 13.24 3.84 -7.17
N LYS A 139 14.01 4.06 -6.09
CA LYS A 139 15.47 4.23 -6.16
C LYS A 139 16.19 2.92 -6.49
N ALA A 140 15.63 1.79 -6.07
CA ALA A 140 16.23 0.48 -6.30
C ALA A 140 16.01 0.02 -7.76
N ASP A 141 14.83 0.29 -8.31
CA ASP A 141 14.47 -0.01 -9.70
C ASP A 141 13.52 1.07 -10.26
N PRO A 142 14.04 2.01 -11.07
CA PRO A 142 13.22 3.05 -11.68
C PRO A 142 12.12 2.53 -12.63
N THR A 143 12.19 1.27 -13.07
CA THR A 143 11.18 0.65 -13.97
C THR A 143 10.06 -0.07 -13.22
N MET A 144 10.17 -0.18 -11.89
CA MET A 144 9.15 -0.79 -11.05
C MET A 144 7.82 -0.04 -11.16
N LYS A 145 6.75 -0.80 -11.42
CA LYS A 145 5.39 -0.28 -11.37
C LYS A 145 4.97 -0.08 -9.91
N LEU A 146 4.55 1.14 -9.60
CA LEU A 146 3.99 1.58 -8.32
C LEU A 146 2.49 1.84 -8.49
N GLY A 147 1.76 1.95 -7.37
CA GLY A 147 0.32 2.22 -7.38
C GLY A 147 -0.50 0.95 -7.49
N ASN A 148 -0.30 0.03 -6.56
CA ASN A 148 -1.13 -1.16 -6.43
C ASN A 148 -2.58 -0.73 -6.13
N GLU A 149 -3.53 -1.16 -6.96
CA GLU A 149 -4.96 -0.90 -6.79
C GLU A 149 -5.77 -2.20 -6.58
N ASN A 150 -5.14 -3.33 -6.29
CA ASN A 150 -5.80 -4.64 -6.32
C ASN A 150 -6.16 -5.19 -4.94
N SER A 151 -5.23 -5.09 -3.98
CA SER A 151 -5.36 -5.67 -2.64
C SER A 151 -4.41 -5.02 -1.65
N LEU A 152 -4.71 -5.17 -0.36
CA LEU A 152 -3.78 -4.86 0.73
C LEU A 152 -2.50 -5.67 0.58
N SER A 153 -1.36 -5.05 0.84
CA SER A 153 -0.10 -5.77 1.05
C SER A 153 -0.06 -6.42 2.44
N ALA A 154 0.95 -7.26 2.68
CA ALA A 154 1.20 -7.79 4.02
C ALA A 154 1.53 -6.68 5.03
N VAL A 155 2.21 -5.61 4.60
CA VAL A 155 2.58 -4.48 5.45
C VAL A 155 1.35 -3.64 5.78
N ASP A 156 0.45 -3.38 4.81
CA ASP A 156 -0.83 -2.70 5.04
C ASP A 156 -1.63 -3.41 6.15
N VAL A 157 -1.78 -4.73 6.04
CA VAL A 157 -2.49 -5.56 7.04
C VAL A 157 -1.80 -5.48 8.41
N LEU A 158 -0.48 -5.59 8.44
CA LEU A 158 0.28 -5.55 9.69
C LEU A 158 0.15 -4.19 10.38
N GLN A 159 0.23 -3.09 9.63
CA GLN A 159 0.06 -1.76 10.19
C GLN A 159 -1.36 -1.52 10.71
N ILE A 160 -2.42 -1.99 10.02
CA ILE A 160 -3.80 -1.92 10.56
C ILE A 160 -3.88 -2.68 11.89
N ASN A 161 -3.36 -3.91 11.92
CA ASN A 161 -3.40 -4.73 13.12
C ASN A 161 -2.62 -4.11 14.29
N LEU A 162 -1.45 -3.52 14.03
CA LEU A 162 -0.65 -2.81 15.04
C LEU A 162 -1.36 -1.55 15.55
N LEU A 163 -1.89 -0.72 14.64
CA LEU A 163 -2.54 0.54 14.97
C LEU A 163 -3.79 0.31 15.84
N TYR A 164 -4.61 -0.67 15.46
CA TYR A 164 -5.85 -1.00 16.16
C TYR A 164 -5.70 -2.08 17.23
N ARG A 165 -4.47 -2.51 17.52
CA ARG A 165 -4.14 -3.53 18.54
C ARG A 165 -4.96 -4.81 18.36
N CYS A 166 -5.13 -5.24 17.12
CA CYS A 166 -5.81 -6.49 16.83
C CYS A 166 -5.06 -7.67 17.47
N PRO A 167 -5.76 -8.73 17.91
CA PRO A 167 -5.11 -9.90 18.51
C PRO A 167 -4.01 -10.50 17.63
N GLU A 168 -4.16 -10.41 16.30
CA GLU A 168 -3.16 -10.85 15.32
C GLU A 168 -1.83 -10.11 15.44
N ALA A 169 -1.81 -8.84 15.86
CA ALA A 169 -0.57 -8.08 16.08
C ALA A 169 0.20 -8.52 17.33
N LEU A 170 -0.48 -9.20 18.27
CA LEU A 170 0.13 -9.76 19.48
C LEU A 170 0.71 -11.15 19.23
N LYS A 171 0.41 -11.77 18.07
CA LYS A 171 1.02 -13.03 17.67
C LYS A 171 2.47 -12.74 17.29
N GLN A 172 3.38 -13.50 17.87
CA GLN A 172 4.80 -13.43 17.58
C GLN A 172 4.99 -13.70 16.08
N VAL A 173 5.38 -12.68 15.33
CA VAL A 173 5.72 -12.83 13.90
C VAL A 173 7.19 -13.19 13.86
N GLU A 174 7.51 -14.38 13.35
CA GLU A 174 8.91 -14.72 13.09
C GLU A 174 9.33 -14.03 11.79
N ASN A 175 10.34 -13.17 11.91
CA ASN A 175 10.98 -12.59 10.73
C ASN A 175 11.84 -13.68 10.09
N TYR A 176 11.47 -14.08 8.87
CA TYR A 176 12.28 -15.00 8.08
C TYR A 176 13.16 -14.20 7.12
N GLU A 177 14.47 -14.41 7.19
CA GLU A 177 15.40 -14.01 6.15
C GLU A 177 15.53 -15.15 5.14
N VAL A 178 15.03 -14.95 3.92
CA VAL A 178 15.10 -15.95 2.85
C VAL A 178 16.21 -15.55 1.89
N THR A 179 17.32 -16.30 1.92
CA THR A 179 18.41 -16.16 0.96
C THR A 179 18.32 -17.25 -0.08
N VAL A 180 18.22 -16.88 -1.36
CA VAL A 180 18.23 -17.83 -2.49
C VAL A 180 19.59 -17.84 -3.16
N TYR A 181 20.15 -19.04 -3.30
CA TYR A 181 21.39 -19.30 -4.04
C TYR A 181 21.06 -19.98 -5.36
N THR A 182 21.78 -19.61 -6.42
CA THR A 182 21.75 -20.32 -7.70
C THR A 182 23.03 -21.13 -7.88
N GLY A 183 22.98 -22.15 -8.74
CA GLY A 183 24.11 -23.05 -8.94
C GLY A 183 25.29 -22.35 -9.62
N ASN A 184 26.50 -22.78 -9.30
CA ASN A 184 27.74 -22.25 -9.86
C ASN A 184 28.25 -23.02 -11.09
N THR A 185 27.46 -23.94 -11.66
CA THR A 185 27.84 -24.68 -12.87
C THR A 185 27.30 -24.01 -14.13
N PHE A 186 27.90 -24.35 -15.28
CA PHE A 186 27.47 -23.84 -16.58
C PHE A 186 25.96 -24.09 -16.79
N MET A 187 25.20 -23.00 -17.01
CA MET A 187 23.73 -22.97 -17.15
C MET A 187 22.90 -23.25 -15.88
N ALA A 188 23.48 -23.26 -14.67
CA ALA A 188 22.74 -23.47 -13.42
C ALA A 188 22.18 -22.19 -12.77
N GLY A 189 22.13 -21.09 -13.54
CA GLY A 189 21.45 -19.85 -13.16
C GLY A 189 20.04 -19.73 -13.77
N THR A 190 19.33 -18.67 -13.41
CA THR A 190 18.05 -18.29 -14.00
C THR A 190 18.01 -16.79 -14.28
N ASP A 191 17.34 -16.41 -15.38
CA ASP A 191 16.98 -15.04 -15.73
C ASP A 191 15.49 -14.75 -15.46
N ALA A 192 14.76 -15.72 -14.90
CA ALA A 192 13.39 -15.54 -14.45
C ALA A 192 13.30 -14.67 -13.19
N ARG A 193 12.13 -14.06 -12.99
CA ARG A 193 11.77 -13.42 -11.73
C ARG A 193 11.50 -14.49 -10.68
N ILE A 194 12.15 -14.38 -9.52
CA ILE A 194 12.00 -15.34 -8.43
C ILE A 194 11.04 -14.76 -7.40
N TYR A 195 10.07 -15.56 -6.97
CA TYR A 195 9.10 -15.22 -5.94
C TYR A 195 9.24 -16.18 -4.76
N VAL A 196 9.01 -15.69 -3.55
CA VAL A 196 8.94 -16.47 -2.33
C VAL A 196 7.54 -16.34 -1.75
N GLU A 197 6.95 -17.48 -1.42
CA GLU A 197 5.73 -17.57 -0.65
C GLU A 197 5.94 -18.55 0.50
N LEU A 198 5.72 -18.09 1.73
CA LEU A 198 5.82 -18.90 2.93
C LEU A 198 4.45 -19.49 3.25
N PHE A 199 4.37 -20.81 3.37
CA PHE A 199 3.15 -21.54 3.74
C PHE A 199 3.21 -21.95 5.21
N GLY A 200 2.19 -21.55 5.97
CA GLY A 200 1.91 -22.05 7.32
C GLY A 200 0.68 -22.97 7.33
N GLU A 201 0.41 -23.58 8.48
CA GLU A 201 -0.66 -24.58 8.68
C GLU A 201 -2.06 -24.10 8.23
N SER A 202 -2.32 -22.78 8.29
CA SER A 202 -3.64 -22.20 8.00
C SER A 202 -3.63 -21.07 6.96
N ARG A 203 -2.46 -20.60 6.50
CA ARG A 203 -2.33 -19.42 5.62
C ARG A 203 -0.97 -19.36 4.94
N ASN A 204 -0.86 -18.55 3.88
CA ASN A 204 0.41 -18.20 3.25
C ASN A 204 0.74 -16.70 3.37
N SER A 205 1.98 -16.33 3.05
CA SER A 205 2.45 -14.94 3.07
C SER A 205 2.03 -14.12 1.84
N GLY A 206 1.51 -14.77 0.80
CA GLY A 206 1.47 -14.23 -0.56
C GLY A 206 2.84 -14.26 -1.24
N GLU A 207 2.86 -14.03 -2.55
CA GLU A 207 4.08 -13.99 -3.35
C GLU A 207 4.86 -12.68 -3.13
N VAL A 208 6.11 -12.80 -2.73
CA VAL A 208 7.06 -11.70 -2.61
C VAL A 208 8.17 -11.89 -3.64
N GLU A 209 8.33 -10.98 -4.59
CA GLU A 209 9.44 -11.02 -5.55
C GLU A 209 10.78 -10.78 -4.84
N LEU A 210 11.77 -11.64 -5.05
CA LEU A 210 13.10 -11.48 -4.48
C LEU A 210 13.87 -10.39 -5.23
N ALA A 211 14.09 -9.26 -4.55
CA ALA A 211 14.92 -8.19 -5.06
C ALA A 211 16.39 -8.62 -5.18
N GLY A 212 16.98 -8.47 -6.37
CA GLY A 212 18.40 -8.75 -6.63
C GLY A 212 18.96 -7.82 -7.70
N LYS A 213 20.29 -7.66 -7.76
CA LYS A 213 20.94 -6.97 -8.89
C LYS A 213 20.56 -7.67 -10.20
N LYS A 214 20.51 -6.95 -11.32
CA LYS A 214 20.29 -7.54 -12.65
C LYS A 214 21.29 -8.70 -12.85
N SER A 215 20.81 -9.89 -13.20
CA SER A 215 21.58 -11.14 -13.28
C SER A 215 22.07 -11.74 -11.95
N ALA A 216 21.54 -11.34 -10.78
CA ALA A 216 21.94 -11.89 -9.48
C ALA A 216 21.76 -13.41 -9.40
N PHE A 217 20.74 -13.93 -10.10
CA PHE A 217 20.42 -15.34 -10.17
C PHE A 217 20.96 -16.03 -11.42
N ALA A 218 21.57 -15.30 -12.36
CA ALA A 218 21.98 -15.83 -13.65
C ALA A 218 23.47 -16.25 -13.71
N ARG A 219 24.25 -16.02 -12.64
CA ARG A 219 25.71 -16.24 -12.65
C ARG A 219 26.10 -17.56 -12.00
N GLY A 220 26.20 -18.61 -12.80
CA GLY A 220 27.27 -19.59 -12.62
C GLY A 220 28.59 -18.96 -13.09
N ARG A 221 29.62 -18.91 -12.24
CA ARG A 221 30.97 -18.48 -12.63
C ARG A 221 31.79 -19.69 -13.06
#